data_AF-A0A9E2N9I1-F1
#
_entry.id   AF-A0A9E2N9I1-F1
#
_cell.length_a   1.000
_cell.length_b   1.000
_cell.length_c   1.000
_cell.angle_alpha   90.00
_cell.angle_beta   90.00
_cell.angle_gamma   90.00
#
_symmetry.space_group_name_H-M   'P 1'
#
loop_
_entity.id
_entity.type
_entity.pdbx_description
1 polymer ?
#
loop_
_entity_poly.entity_id
_entity_poly.type
_entity_poly.pdbx_seq_one_letter_code
_entity_poly.pdbx_strand_id
1 'polypeptide(L)'
;MSRMRGKAPPGRSSPAAVVVGIDVSKNWLDVFLHPDGQRLRVENDTARIHKLRTRCLAVSAKLVVMEATGRYHRAAHVCLHTLLVF
;
A
#
# COMPACT_ATOMS: atom_id res chain seq x y z
N MET A 1 6.23 6.63 52.16
CA MET A 1 6.31 5.49 51.21
C MET A 1 5.19 5.63 50.18
N SER A 2 5.47 6.09 48.95
CA SER A 2 4.48 6.13 47.86
C SER A 2 5.10 5.54 46.59
N ARG A 3 4.37 4.62 45.97
CA ARG A 3 4.83 3.67 44.95
C ARG A 3 5.09 4.39 43.62
N MET A 4 6.35 4.43 43.19
CA MET A 4 6.72 4.75 41.80
C MET A 4 6.19 3.66 40.87
N ARG A 5 5.19 3.98 40.05
CA ARG A 5 4.73 3.11 38.98
C ARG A 5 5.82 3.07 37.91
N GLY A 6 6.49 1.92 37.77
CA GLY A 6 7.47 1.69 36.71
C GLY A 6 6.82 1.93 35.36
N LYS A 7 7.35 2.89 34.60
CA LYS A 7 7.05 3.05 33.18
C LYS A 7 7.66 1.84 32.48
N ALA A 8 6.82 0.96 31.94
CA ALA A 8 7.30 -0.14 31.11
C ALA A 8 8.20 0.44 30.00
N PRO A 9 9.36 -0.20 29.71
CA PRO A 9 10.20 0.24 28.63
C PRO A 9 9.38 0.23 27.33
N PRO A 10 9.60 1.18 26.39
CA PRO A 10 8.97 1.09 25.09
C PRO A 10 9.41 -0.23 24.45
N GLY A 11 8.53 -1.23 24.49
CA GLY A 11 8.71 -2.45 23.74
C GLY A 11 8.92 -2.05 22.29
N ARG A 12 9.98 -2.60 21.67
CA ARG A 12 10.36 -2.34 20.28
C ARG A 12 9.11 -2.45 19.39
N SER A 13 8.56 -1.31 18.98
CA SER A 13 7.41 -1.27 18.09
C SER A 13 7.83 -1.95 16.79
N SER A 14 7.13 -3.03 16.43
CA SER A 14 7.32 -3.62 15.11
C SER A 14 7.05 -2.54 14.07
N PRO A 15 7.86 -2.42 12.99
CA PRO A 15 7.60 -1.44 11.95
C PRO A 15 6.17 -1.66 11.44
N ALA A 16 5.40 -0.57 11.36
CA ALA A 16 4.02 -0.64 10.91
C ALA A 16 3.99 -1.24 9.49
N ALA A 17 3.10 -2.20 9.27
CA ALA A 17 2.97 -2.85 7.97
C ALA A 17 2.64 -1.84 6.88
N VAL A 18 3.31 -1.96 5.73
CA VAL A 18 3.05 -1.07 4.60
C VAL A 18 1.73 -1.45 3.93
N VAL A 19 0.82 -0.49 3.84
CA VAL A 19 -0.47 -0.63 3.15
C VAL A 19 -0.54 0.37 2.02
N VAL A 20 -1.00 -0.08 0.85
CA VAL A 20 -1.12 0.75 -0.35
C VAL A 20 -2.61 0.95 -0.66
N GLY A 21 -3.05 2.21 -0.73
CA GLY A 21 -4.37 2.58 -1.23
C GLY A 21 -4.28 3.08 -2.66
N ILE A 22 -5.23 2.71 -3.50
CA ILE A 22 -5.30 3.12 -4.91
C ILE A 22 -6.70 3.65 -5.23
N ASP A 23 -6.77 4.93 -5.57
CA ASP A 23 -7.94 5.54 -6.21
C ASP A 23 -7.80 5.39 -7.74
N VAL A 24 -8.87 4.94 -8.40
CA VAL A 24 -8.87 4.50 -9.79
C VAL A 24 -9.73 5.43 -10.65
N SER A 25 -9.09 6.07 -11.63
CA SER A 25 -9.77 6.79 -12.71
C SER A 25 -9.50 6.14 -14.07
N LYS A 26 -10.10 6.69 -15.13
CA LYS A 26 -9.93 6.21 -16.50
C LYS A 26 -8.45 6.17 -16.93
N ASN A 27 -7.71 7.26 -16.67
CA ASN A 27 -6.36 7.44 -17.19
C ASN A 27 -5.29 7.34 -16.08
N TRP A 28 -5.68 7.40 -14.81
CA TRP A 28 -4.75 7.52 -13.69
C TRP A 28 -5.12 6.59 -12.54
N LEU A 29 -4.09 6.13 -11.85
CA LEU A 29 -4.16 5.50 -10.54
C LEU A 29 -3.44 6.42 -9.54
N ASP A 30 -4.18 6.90 -8.56
CA ASP A 30 -3.67 7.73 -7.48
C ASP A 30 -3.33 6.84 -6.29
N VAL A 31 -2.05 6.75 -5.97
CA VAL A 31 -1.51 5.76 -5.04
C VAL A 31 -1.02 6.44 -3.77
N PHE A 32 -1.41 5.89 -2.61
CA PHE A 32 -0.97 6.32 -1.30
C PHE A 32 -0.31 5.16 -0.54
N LEU A 33 0.88 5.39 0.03
CA LEU A 33 1.62 4.41 0.82
C LEU A 33 1.57 4.83 2.30
N HIS A 34 0.93 4.00 3.12
CA HIS A 34 0.96 4.10 4.58
C HIS A 34 2.05 3.17 5.15
N PRO A 35 2.82 3.55 6.18
CA PRO A 35 2.72 4.79 6.97
C PRO A 35 3.51 5.98 6.41
N ASP A 36 4.40 5.78 5.44
CA ASP A 36 5.37 6.79 4.99
C ASP A 36 4.73 8.06 4.38
N GLY A 37 3.44 8.03 4.04
CA GLY A 37 2.72 9.16 3.47
C GLY A 37 3.07 9.46 2.01
N GLN A 38 3.84 8.57 1.36
CA GLN A 38 4.24 8.77 -0.03
C GLN A 38 3.03 8.71 -0.95
N ARG A 39 3.00 9.63 -1.91
CA ARG A 39 1.97 9.72 -2.95
C ARG A 39 2.63 9.64 -4.31
N LEU A 40 2.03 8.87 -5.21
CA LEU A 40 2.40 8.89 -6.61
C LEU A 40 1.15 8.72 -7.48
N ARG A 41 1.21 9.30 -8.67
CA ARG A 41 0.22 9.12 -9.71
C ARG A 41 0.85 8.35 -10.85
N VAL A 42 0.21 7.27 -11.28
CA VAL A 42 0.65 6.45 -12.41
C VAL A 42 -0.45 6.39 -13.46
N GLU A 43 -0.07 6.30 -14.73
CA GLU A 43 -1.04 6.09 -15.81
C GLU A 43 -1.72 4.73 -15.65
N ASN A 44 -3.01 4.65 -15.99
CA ASN A 44 -3.79 3.42 -15.96
C ASN A 44 -3.56 2.59 -17.24
N ASP A 45 -2.29 2.27 -17.49
CA ASP A 45 -1.83 1.41 -18.59
C ASP A 45 -1.00 0.25 -18.05
N THR A 46 -0.89 -0.81 -18.85
CA THR A 46 -0.24 -2.05 -18.45
C THR A 46 1.21 -1.86 -18.03
N ALA A 47 1.99 -1.05 -18.76
CA ALA A 47 3.42 -0.87 -18.46
C ALA A 47 3.63 -0.13 -17.14
N ARG A 48 2.80 0.89 -16.84
CA ARG A 48 2.88 1.62 -15.57
C ARG A 48 2.30 0.84 -14.40
N ILE A 49 1.28 0.02 -14.61
CA ILE A 49 0.79 -0.94 -13.61
C ILE A 49 1.89 -1.95 -13.23
N HIS A 50 2.66 -2.47 -14.19
CA HIS A 50 3.79 -3.36 -13.88
C HIS A 50 4.87 -2.65 -13.04
N LYS A 51 5.16 -1.37 -13.32
CA LYS A 51 6.08 -0.58 -12.48
C LYS A 51 5.53 -0.37 -11.07
N LEU A 52 4.23 -0.10 -10.95
CA LEU A 52 3.55 0.00 -9.66
C LEU A 52 3.66 -1.32 -8.88
N ARG A 53 3.47 -2.47 -9.56
CA ARG A 53 3.66 -3.80 -8.98
C ARG A 53 5.06 -3.97 -8.38
N THR A 54 6.10 -3.62 -9.14
CA THR A 54 7.50 -3.67 -8.65
C THR A 54 7.71 -2.76 -7.46
N ARG A 55 7.09 -1.56 -7.44
CA ARG A 55 7.16 -0.64 -6.29
C ARG A 55 6.50 -1.25 -5.05
N CYS A 56 5.32 -1.85 -5.17
CA CYS A 56 4.64 -2.53 -4.06
C CYS A 56 5.48 -3.66 -3.45
N LEU A 57 6.18 -4.44 -4.29
CA LEU A 57 7.12 -5.47 -3.85
C LEU A 57 8.32 -4.87 -3.12
N ALA A 58 8.92 -3.81 -3.68
CA ALA A 58 10.10 -3.16 -3.10
C ALA A 58 9.84 -2.60 -1.69
N VAL A 59 8.62 -2.14 -1.43
CA VAL A 59 8.21 -1.64 -0.10
C VAL A 59 7.61 -2.74 0.78
N SER A 60 7.63 -4.00 0.35
CA SER A 60 7.02 -5.13 1.07
C SER A 60 5.57 -4.88 1.48
N ALA A 61 4.77 -4.30 0.56
CA ALA A 61 3.37 -3.99 0.81
C ALA A 61 2.62 -5.25 1.27
N LYS A 62 2.00 -5.17 2.45
CA LYS A 62 1.22 -6.26 3.05
C LYS A 62 -0.22 -6.30 2.58
N LEU A 63 -0.73 -5.16 2.13
CA LEU A 63 -2.08 -5.04 1.62
C LEU A 63 -2.10 -3.96 0.53
N VAL A 64 -2.81 -4.26 -0.55
CA VAL A 64 -3.14 -3.29 -1.60
C VAL A 64 -4.66 -3.21 -1.66
N VAL A 65 -5.19 -2.02 -1.38
CA VAL A 65 -6.63 -1.70 -1.44
C VAL A 65 -6.87 -0.81 -2.65
N MET A 66 -7.95 -1.07 -3.38
CA MET A 66 -8.26 -0.37 -4.62
C MET A 66 -9.75 -0.02 -4.68
N GLU A 67 -10.07 1.20 -5.06
CA GLU A 67 -11.45 1.59 -5.39
C GLU A 67 -11.87 0.98 -6.73
N ALA A 68 -12.99 0.26 -6.72
CA ALA A 68 -13.48 -0.43 -7.91
C ALA A 68 -14.24 0.52 -8.84
N THR A 69 -13.55 1.05 -9.86
CA THR A 69 -14.18 1.97 -10.84
C THR A 69 -14.45 1.29 -12.18
N GLY A 70 -15.67 0.76 -12.36
CA GLY A 70 -16.14 0.19 -13.63
C GLY A 70 -15.19 -0.85 -14.23
N ARG A 71 -14.75 -0.67 -15.48
CA ARG A 71 -13.74 -1.55 -16.11
C ARG A 71 -12.29 -1.13 -15.82
N TYR A 72 -12.09 0.08 -15.31
CA TYR A 72 -10.76 0.72 -15.25
C TYR A 72 -9.86 0.10 -14.18
N HIS A 73 -10.42 -0.51 -13.13
CA HIS A 73 -9.63 -1.18 -12.11
C HIS A 73 -9.11 -2.56 -12.53
N ARG A 74 -9.71 -3.19 -13.56
CA ARG A 74 -9.51 -4.63 -13.85
C ARG A 74 -8.05 -5.00 -14.11
N ALA A 75 -7.35 -4.21 -14.93
CA ALA A 75 -5.95 -4.46 -15.26
C ALA A 75 -5.05 -4.36 -14.01
N ALA A 76 -5.28 -3.31 -13.20
CA ALA A 76 -4.54 -3.09 -11.97
C ALA A 76 -4.84 -4.20 -10.93
N HIS A 77 -6.11 -4.59 -10.78
CA HIS A 77 -6.52 -5.70 -9.92
C HIS A 77 -5.81 -7.00 -10.29
N VAL A 78 -5.86 -7.43 -11.56
CA VAL A 78 -5.21 -8.66 -12.02
C VAL A 78 -3.69 -8.62 -11.75
N CYS A 79 -3.04 -7.52 -12.08
CA CYS A 79 -1.59 -7.40 -11.93
C CYS A 79 -1.15 -7.39 -10.46
N LEU A 80 -1.90 -6.71 -9.59
CA LEU A 80 -1.55 -6.52 -8.17
C LEU A 80 -2.07 -7.63 -7.26
N HIS A 81 -3.14 -8.35 -7.62
CA HIS A 81 -3.66 -9.47 -6.83
C HIS A 81 -2.63 -10.60 -6.70
N THR A 82 -1.88 -10.86 -7.76
CA THR A 82 -0.80 -11.88 -7.79
C THR A 82 0.36 -11.55 -6.82
N LEU A 83 0.39 -10.37 -6.21
CA LEU A 83 1.41 -9.99 -5.22
C LEU A 83 1.18 -10.56 -3.82
N LEU A 84 -0.06 -10.87 -3.45
CA LEU A 84 -0.43 -11.10 -2.05
C LEU A 84 -0.81 -12.57 -1.76
N VAL A 85 -0.60 -13.46 -2.73
CA VAL A 85 -0.79 -14.91 -2.53
C VAL A 85 0.55 -15.50 -2.09
N PHE A 86 0.79 -15.51 -0.78
CA PHE A 86 1.86 -16.27 -0.13
C PHE A 86 1.23 -17.21 0.90
#